data_AF-A0A965R4S1-F1
#
_entry.id   AF-A0A965R4S1-F1
#
_cell.length_a   1.000
_cell.length_b   1.000
_cell.length_c   1.000
_cell.angle_alpha   90.00
_cell.angle_beta   90.00
_cell.angle_gamma   90.00
#
_symmetry.space_group_name_H-M   'P 1'
#
loop_
_entity.id
_entity.type
_entity.pdbx_description
1 polymer ?
#
loop_
_entity_poly.entity_id
_entity_poly.type
_entity_poly.pdbx_seq_one_letter_code
_entity_poly.pdbx_strand_id
1 'polypeptide(L)'
;MTNNGADDQEFQVEVYNQFGKPMSTLIDVMGDYQGTVAYGLTSQLGSTPTTILITSSGNWSIEFAPIASASMEIGAGNSDDVLLYGGEAGPMTVQSLTSGAFTLTTYAGNKPVANVVTTQTGLWTGQVDFPAGPLVLVVSSDGAWNLHVGVDNK
;
A
#
# COMPACT_ATOMS: atom_id res chain seq x y z
N MET A 1 2.66 -8.29 -7.46
CA MET A 1 2.27 -9.73 -7.54
C MET A 1 1.20 -9.89 -8.61
N THR A 2 1.03 -11.08 -9.20
CA THR A 2 -0.02 -11.35 -10.20
C THR A 2 -0.50 -12.80 -10.13
N ASN A 3 -1.81 -13.04 -10.24
CA ASN A 3 -2.45 -14.34 -10.53
C ASN A 3 -3.47 -14.20 -11.68
N ASN A 4 -3.62 -15.27 -12.47
CA ASN A 4 -4.63 -15.45 -13.53
C ASN A 4 -5.32 -16.83 -13.31
N GLY A 5 -5.71 -17.11 -12.08
CA GLY A 5 -6.12 -18.43 -11.59
C GLY A 5 -7.64 -18.49 -11.36
N ALA A 6 -8.18 -19.70 -11.17
CA ALA A 6 -9.59 -19.84 -10.81
C ALA A 6 -9.95 -19.09 -9.51
N ASP A 7 -11.20 -18.64 -9.38
CA ASP A 7 -11.72 -17.79 -8.28
C ASP A 7 -11.51 -18.37 -6.85
N ASP A 8 -11.13 -19.65 -6.72
CA ASP A 8 -10.93 -20.35 -5.44
C ASP A 8 -9.44 -20.56 -5.06
N GLN A 9 -8.51 -19.87 -5.72
CA GLN A 9 -7.08 -19.99 -5.41
C GLN A 9 -6.69 -19.04 -4.26
N GLU A 10 -6.24 -19.61 -3.14
CA GLU A 10 -5.78 -18.86 -1.98
C GLU A 10 -4.41 -18.23 -2.23
N PHE A 11 -4.24 -17.01 -1.75
CA PHE A 11 -2.92 -16.39 -1.62
C PHE A 11 -2.86 -15.51 -0.39
N GLN A 12 -1.96 -15.89 0.50
CA GLN A 12 -1.73 -15.21 1.76
C GLN A 12 -0.25 -14.91 1.92
N VAL A 13 0.06 -13.67 2.30
CA VAL A 13 1.41 -13.21 2.60
C VAL A 13 1.44 -12.64 3.99
N GLU A 14 2.24 -13.25 4.86
CA GLU A 14 2.39 -12.86 6.26
C GLU A 14 3.84 -12.52 6.59
N VAL A 15 4.01 -11.58 7.51
CA VAL A 15 5.32 -11.15 8.01
C VAL A 15 5.48 -11.62 9.44
N TYR A 16 6.63 -12.23 9.72
CA TYR A 16 7.01 -12.73 11.04
C TYR A 16 8.28 -12.05 11.53
N ASN A 17 8.38 -11.89 12.85
CA ASN A 17 9.57 -11.33 13.52
C ASN A 17 10.68 -12.36 13.74
N GLN A 18 11.82 -11.92 14.29
CA GLN A 18 12.98 -12.77 14.57
C GLN A 18 12.70 -13.94 15.54
N PHE A 19 11.55 -13.95 16.23
CA PHE A 19 11.13 -15.01 17.14
C PHE A 19 10.11 -15.97 16.51
N GLY A 20 9.82 -15.83 15.22
CA GLY A 20 8.81 -16.62 14.53
C GLY A 20 7.37 -16.27 14.97
N LYS A 21 7.13 -15.06 15.47
CA LYS A 21 5.78 -14.58 15.79
C LYS A 21 5.20 -13.75 14.64
N PRO A 22 3.91 -13.92 14.31
CA PRO A 22 3.27 -13.10 13.27
C PRO A 22 3.26 -11.63 13.70
N MET A 23 3.52 -10.75 12.74
CA MET A 23 3.51 -9.28 12.88
C MET A 23 2.37 -8.65 12.09
N SER A 24 2.23 -9.04 10.83
CA SER A 24 1.22 -8.47 9.92
C SER A 24 0.88 -9.43 8.79
N THR A 25 -0.40 -9.49 8.44
CA THR A 25 -0.87 -10.06 7.17
C THR A 25 -0.87 -8.93 6.14
N LEU A 26 -0.11 -9.11 5.07
CA LEU A 26 0.00 -8.11 3.99
C LEU A 26 -1.06 -8.34 2.91
N ILE A 27 -1.32 -9.61 2.61
CA ILE A 27 -2.26 -10.05 1.58
C ILE A 27 -3.00 -11.26 2.12
N ASP A 28 -4.31 -11.27 1.91
CA ASP A 28 -5.21 -12.38 2.23
C ASP A 28 -6.36 -12.34 1.22
N VAL A 29 -6.21 -13.07 0.11
CA VAL A 29 -7.12 -13.02 -1.03
C VAL A 29 -7.46 -14.41 -1.55
N MET A 30 -8.64 -14.51 -2.14
CA MET A 30 -9.08 -15.64 -2.96
C MET A 30 -9.27 -15.16 -4.40
N GLY A 31 -8.68 -15.87 -5.36
CA GLY A 31 -8.80 -15.57 -6.78
C GLY A 31 -7.69 -14.66 -7.33
N ASP A 32 -8.05 -13.77 -8.24
CA ASP A 32 -7.10 -12.89 -8.92
C ASP A 32 -6.66 -11.73 -8.03
N TYR A 33 -5.37 -11.45 -8.04
CA TYR A 33 -4.80 -10.27 -7.38
C TYR A 33 -3.61 -9.74 -8.15
N GLN A 34 -3.59 -8.43 -8.35
CA GLN A 34 -2.47 -7.70 -8.93
C GLN A 34 -2.25 -6.39 -8.17
N GLY A 35 -1.29 -6.40 -7.24
CA GLY A 35 -0.94 -5.23 -6.46
C GLY A 35 0.48 -5.27 -5.91
N THR A 36 0.85 -4.17 -5.25
CA THR A 36 2.13 -3.98 -4.57
C THR A 36 1.86 -3.58 -3.13
N VAL A 37 2.45 -4.32 -2.18
CA VAL A 37 2.35 -4.02 -0.74
C VAL A 37 3.74 -3.76 -0.17
N ALA A 38 3.82 -2.89 0.83
CA ALA A 38 5.06 -2.62 1.54
C ALA A 38 5.12 -3.39 2.86
N TYR A 39 6.31 -3.84 3.23
CA TYR A 39 6.60 -4.41 4.54
C TYR A 39 7.83 -3.74 5.15
N GLY A 40 7.96 -3.83 6.48
CA GLY A 40 9.10 -3.27 7.20
C GLY A 40 9.21 -1.74 7.21
N LEU A 41 8.13 -1.02 6.88
CA LEU A 41 8.08 0.44 7.00
C LEU A 41 7.96 0.91 8.46
N THR A 42 7.56 0.04 9.38
CA THR A 42 7.49 0.33 10.82
C THR A 42 8.36 -0.63 11.61
N SER A 43 9.00 -0.11 12.66
CA SER A 43 9.62 -0.93 13.70
C SER A 43 8.61 -1.05 14.85
N GLN A 44 7.95 -2.19 14.98
CA GLN A 44 7.09 -2.45 16.13
C GLN A 44 7.95 -2.86 17.33
N LEU A 45 8.14 -1.96 18.31
CA LEU A 45 8.61 -2.27 19.67
C LEU A 45 9.82 -3.23 19.75
N GLY A 46 10.85 -3.02 18.92
CA GLY A 46 12.08 -3.83 18.92
C GLY A 46 11.98 -5.20 18.22
N SER A 47 10.84 -5.49 17.59
CA SER A 47 10.71 -6.61 16.64
C SER A 47 11.01 -6.14 15.23
N THR A 48 11.91 -6.84 14.55
CA THR A 48 12.25 -6.60 13.16
C THR A 48 11.58 -7.67 12.30
N PRO A 49 10.93 -7.30 11.20
CA PRO A 49 10.44 -8.29 10.24
C PRO A 49 11.63 -9.03 9.63
N THR A 50 11.64 -10.35 9.76
CA THR A 50 12.76 -11.19 9.28
C THR A 50 12.33 -12.25 8.29
N THR A 51 11.05 -12.63 8.33
CA THR A 51 10.54 -13.75 7.56
C THR A 51 9.24 -13.36 6.89
N ILE A 52 9.11 -13.76 5.63
CA ILE A 52 7.86 -13.69 4.87
C ILE A 52 7.39 -15.12 4.67
N LEU A 53 6.19 -15.42 5.15
CA LEU A 53 5.49 -16.67 4.90
C LEU A 53 4.50 -16.44 3.76
N ILE A 54 4.57 -17.29 2.75
CA ILE A 54 3.63 -17.29 1.62
C ILE A 54 2.89 -18.62 1.65
N THR A 55 1.57 -18.54 1.78
CA THR A 55 0.66 -19.68 1.61
C THR A 55 -0.11 -19.45 0.33
N SER A 56 -0.01 -20.38 -0.61
CA SER A 56 -0.64 -20.19 -1.92
C SER A 56 -1.10 -21.50 -2.54
N SER A 57 -2.23 -21.45 -3.22
CA SER A 57 -2.61 -22.44 -4.21
C SER A 57 -2.64 -21.80 -5.61
N GLY A 58 -2.26 -22.53 -6.64
CA GLY A 58 -2.21 -22.01 -8.02
C GLY A 58 -0.88 -21.36 -8.40
N ASN A 59 -0.90 -20.57 -9.47
CA ASN A 59 0.30 -20.02 -10.11
C ASN A 59 0.47 -18.53 -9.75
N TRP A 60 1.23 -18.27 -8.68
CA TRP A 60 1.52 -16.91 -8.22
C TRP A 60 2.94 -16.47 -8.59
N SER A 61 3.08 -15.20 -8.97
CA SER A 61 4.38 -14.55 -9.16
C SER A 61 4.60 -13.44 -8.15
N ILE A 62 5.78 -13.43 -7.53
CA ILE A 62 6.18 -12.50 -6.48
C ILE A 62 7.54 -11.90 -6.84
N GLU A 63 7.65 -10.60 -6.69
CA GLU A 63 8.91 -9.86 -6.84
C GLU A 63 9.17 -9.08 -5.56
N PHE A 64 10.42 -9.12 -5.10
CA PHE A 64 10.89 -8.33 -3.97
C PHE A 64 11.78 -7.22 -4.48
N ALA A 65 11.44 -5.99 -4.14
CA ALA A 65 12.18 -4.81 -4.54
C ALA A 65 12.44 -3.87 -3.35
N PRO A 66 13.59 -3.17 -3.31
CA PRO A 66 13.83 -2.13 -2.31
C PRO A 66 12.78 -1.02 -2.42
N ILE A 67 12.37 -0.43 -1.29
CA ILE A 67 11.37 0.67 -1.31
C ILE A 67 11.79 1.85 -2.20
N ALA A 68 13.10 2.05 -2.38
CA ALA A 68 13.66 3.09 -3.23
C ALA A 68 13.39 2.91 -4.74
N SER A 69 12.91 1.73 -5.17
CA SER A 69 12.52 1.49 -6.58
C SER A 69 11.01 1.66 -6.83
N ALA A 70 10.22 2.04 -5.82
CA ALA A 70 8.81 2.35 -5.99
C ALA A 70 8.62 3.56 -6.93
N SER A 71 7.49 3.58 -7.64
CA SER A 71 7.19 4.64 -8.62
C SER A 71 7.04 6.01 -7.95
N MET A 72 7.52 7.07 -8.60
CA MET A 72 7.26 8.47 -8.21
C MET A 72 6.06 9.08 -8.96
N GLU A 73 5.46 8.34 -9.88
CA GLU A 73 4.34 8.81 -10.70
C GLU A 73 3.04 8.74 -9.90
N ILE A 74 2.65 9.86 -9.29
CA ILE A 74 1.35 10.00 -8.65
C ILE A 74 0.26 10.07 -9.74
N GLY A 75 -0.74 9.21 -9.65
CA GLY A 75 -1.83 9.14 -10.63
C GLY A 75 -2.89 8.13 -10.24
N ALA A 76 -3.27 7.25 -11.17
CA ALA A 76 -4.30 6.24 -10.98
C ALA A 76 -3.70 4.85 -10.75
N GLY A 77 -4.42 4.02 -9.99
CA GLY A 77 -4.13 2.60 -9.81
C GLY A 77 -5.41 1.78 -9.65
N ASN A 78 -5.26 0.45 -9.60
CA ASN A 78 -6.38 -0.51 -9.63
C ASN A 78 -6.40 -1.52 -8.47
N SER A 79 -5.44 -1.44 -7.54
CA SER A 79 -5.31 -2.31 -6.36
C SER A 79 -4.38 -1.65 -5.35
N ASP A 80 -3.83 -2.40 -4.39
CA ASP A 80 -2.78 -1.92 -3.50
C ASP A 80 -1.58 -1.41 -4.29
N ASP A 81 -0.97 -0.32 -3.82
CA ASP A 81 0.20 0.25 -4.45
C ASP A 81 1.12 0.96 -3.45
N VAL A 82 2.38 1.09 -3.85
CA VAL A 82 3.44 1.74 -3.08
C VAL A 82 4.14 2.75 -3.96
N LEU A 83 4.09 4.02 -3.56
CA LEU A 83 4.62 5.14 -4.31
C LEU A 83 5.62 5.94 -3.46
N LEU A 84 6.51 6.67 -4.13
CA LEU A 84 7.39 7.67 -3.52
C LEU A 84 6.87 9.07 -3.81
N TYR A 85 6.83 9.92 -2.79
CA TYR A 85 6.44 11.32 -2.92
C TYR A 85 7.54 12.25 -2.42
N GLY A 86 8.00 13.13 -3.31
CA GLY A 86 9.01 14.15 -3.04
C GLY A 86 8.48 15.59 -3.11
N GLY A 87 7.18 15.79 -3.30
CA GLY A 87 6.58 17.11 -3.52
C GLY A 87 6.43 17.94 -2.25
N GLU A 88 5.94 19.17 -2.41
CA GLU A 88 5.64 20.09 -1.31
C GLU A 88 4.41 19.64 -0.51
N ALA A 89 4.22 20.22 0.67
CA ALA A 89 2.97 20.06 1.41
C ALA A 89 1.87 20.85 0.71
N GLY A 90 0.65 20.31 0.68
CA GLY A 90 -0.47 20.96 0.01
C GLY A 90 -1.69 20.05 -0.11
N PRO A 91 -2.78 20.54 -0.71
CA PRO A 91 -3.97 19.73 -0.90
C PRO A 91 -3.72 18.60 -1.91
N MET A 92 -4.17 17.39 -1.60
CA MET A 92 -4.23 16.27 -2.54
C MET A 92 -5.69 15.86 -2.75
N THR A 93 -6.13 15.78 -4.00
CA THR A 93 -7.40 15.18 -4.35
C THR A 93 -7.24 13.66 -4.40
N VAL A 94 -8.12 12.96 -3.70
CA VAL A 94 -8.14 11.51 -3.59
C VAL A 94 -9.50 11.02 -4.06
N GLN A 95 -9.51 10.01 -4.93
CA GLN A 95 -10.71 9.36 -5.43
C GLN A 95 -10.62 7.85 -5.16
N SER A 96 -11.56 7.33 -4.38
CA SER A 96 -11.84 5.89 -4.28
C SER A 96 -12.92 5.57 -5.30
N LEU A 97 -12.62 4.67 -6.23
CA LEU A 97 -13.55 4.18 -7.26
C LEU A 97 -13.94 2.71 -7.00
N THR A 98 -13.62 2.18 -5.82
CA THR A 98 -14.06 0.87 -5.35
C THR A 98 -15.33 0.97 -4.50
N SER A 99 -16.12 -0.10 -4.47
CA SER A 99 -17.19 -0.29 -3.48
C SER A 99 -16.66 -0.69 -2.09
N GLY A 100 -15.43 -1.20 -2.04
CA GLY A 100 -14.78 -1.69 -0.84
C GLY A 100 -14.05 -0.61 -0.04
N ALA A 101 -13.06 -1.05 0.74
CA ALA A 101 -12.26 -0.16 1.56
C ALA A 101 -11.12 0.46 0.74
N PHE A 102 -10.86 1.73 1.01
CA PHE A 102 -9.69 2.45 0.50
C PHE A 102 -8.98 3.11 1.68
N THR A 103 -7.67 2.92 1.78
CA THR A 103 -6.83 3.63 2.77
C THR A 103 -5.60 4.20 2.09
N LEU A 104 -5.31 5.47 2.37
CA LEU A 104 -4.05 6.13 2.01
C LEU A 104 -3.24 6.38 3.27
N THR A 105 -2.09 5.74 3.38
CA THR A 105 -1.17 5.89 4.51
C THR A 105 0.17 6.44 4.04
N THR A 106 0.78 7.29 4.85
CA THR A 106 2.13 7.83 4.59
C THR A 106 3.12 7.40 5.66
N TYR A 107 4.36 7.22 5.24
CA TYR A 107 5.51 6.93 6.12
C TYR A 107 6.64 7.90 5.78
N ALA A 108 7.13 8.62 6.78
CA ALA A 108 8.27 9.50 6.62
C ALA A 108 9.59 8.73 6.79
N GLY A 109 10.56 8.92 5.89
CA GLY A 109 11.80 8.14 5.90
C GLY A 109 12.63 8.24 7.19
N ASN A 110 12.40 9.27 8.01
CA ASN A 110 13.07 9.49 9.30
C ASN A 110 12.25 9.07 10.52
N LYS A 111 10.99 8.65 10.35
CA LYS A 111 10.09 8.26 11.43
C LYS A 111 9.27 7.04 11.02
N PRO A 112 9.45 5.87 11.66
CA PRO A 112 8.71 4.65 11.34
C PRO A 112 7.27 4.68 11.93
N VAL A 113 6.57 5.80 11.75
CA VAL A 113 5.20 6.01 12.26
C VAL A 113 4.28 6.14 11.06
N ALA A 114 3.30 5.23 10.97
CA ALA A 114 2.23 5.31 10.00
C ALA A 114 1.39 6.57 10.27
N ASN A 115 1.15 7.37 9.24
CA ASN A 115 0.19 8.47 9.27
C ASN A 115 -0.93 8.16 8.28
N VAL A 116 -2.08 7.75 8.82
CA VAL A 116 -3.30 7.50 8.03
C VAL A 116 -3.85 8.85 7.56
N VAL A 117 -3.79 9.08 6.26
CA VAL A 117 -4.27 10.33 5.64
C VAL A 117 -5.78 10.27 5.46
N THR A 118 -6.29 9.16 4.96
CA THR A 118 -7.74 8.93 4.84
C THR A 118 -8.05 7.44 4.79
N THR A 119 -9.22 7.08 5.32
CA THR A 119 -9.84 5.75 5.18
C THR A 119 -11.28 5.96 4.76
N GLN A 120 -11.68 5.32 3.68
CA GLN A 120 -13.00 5.46 3.07
C GLN A 120 -13.57 4.08 2.73
N THR A 121 -14.89 4.02 2.62
CA THR A 121 -15.60 2.82 2.16
C THR A 121 -16.60 3.24 1.10
N GLY A 122 -16.56 2.56 -0.04
CA GLY A 122 -17.36 2.91 -1.20
C GLY A 122 -16.75 4.04 -2.04
N LEU A 123 -17.54 4.46 -3.03
CA LEU A 123 -17.16 5.54 -3.94
C LEU A 123 -17.02 6.84 -3.17
N TRP A 124 -15.86 7.47 -3.29
CA TRP A 124 -15.56 8.68 -2.57
C TRP A 124 -14.61 9.60 -3.35
N THR A 125 -14.79 10.90 -3.22
CA THR A 125 -13.87 11.91 -3.74
C THR A 125 -13.76 13.04 -2.73
N GLY A 126 -12.53 13.43 -2.39
CA GLY A 126 -12.30 14.53 -1.48
C GLY A 126 -10.88 15.07 -1.57
N GLN A 127 -10.65 16.21 -0.92
CA GLN A 127 -9.31 16.76 -0.72
C GLN A 127 -8.82 16.44 0.70
N VAL A 128 -7.54 16.15 0.81
CA VAL A 128 -6.85 15.93 2.08
C VAL A 128 -5.63 16.85 2.15
N ASP A 129 -5.32 17.35 3.35
CA ASP A 129 -4.06 18.06 3.59
C ASP A 129 -2.93 17.04 3.55
N PHE A 130 -2.03 17.18 2.58
CA PHE A 130 -0.97 16.22 2.32
C PHE A 130 0.40 16.76 2.75
N PRO A 131 1.20 15.99 3.52
CA PRO A 131 2.49 16.43 4.01
C PRO A 131 3.56 16.49 2.90
N ALA A 132 4.60 17.29 3.13
CA ALA A 132 5.76 17.37 2.24
C ALA A 132 6.60 16.08 2.25
N GLY A 133 7.22 15.79 1.11
CA GLY A 133 8.22 14.73 0.92
C GLY A 133 9.51 14.93 1.72
N PRO A 134 10.40 13.91 1.79
CA PRO A 134 10.24 12.59 1.18
C PRO A 134 9.35 11.65 2.00
N LEU A 135 8.39 11.02 1.33
CA LEU A 135 7.43 10.08 1.91
C LEU A 135 7.31 8.81 1.08
N VAL A 136 7.02 7.70 1.75
CA VAL A 136 6.45 6.51 1.14
C VAL A 136 4.93 6.60 1.29
N LEU A 137 4.22 6.44 0.19
CA LEU A 137 2.77 6.36 0.11
C LEU A 137 2.40 4.89 -0.03
N VAL A 138 1.48 4.44 0.81
CA VAL A 138 0.90 3.10 0.73
C VAL A 138 -0.59 3.26 0.52
N VAL A 139 -1.06 2.82 -0.65
CA VAL A 139 -2.48 2.69 -0.96
C VAL A 139 -2.87 1.25 -0.66
N SER A 140 -3.93 1.08 0.15
CA SER A 140 -4.61 -0.20 0.27
C SER A 140 -5.99 -0.09 -0.34
N SER A 141 -6.27 -0.93 -1.36
CA SER A 141 -7.54 -0.91 -2.08
C SER A 141 -7.77 -2.21 -2.85
N ASP A 142 -9.02 -2.67 -2.85
CA ASP A 142 -9.50 -3.78 -3.66
C ASP A 142 -10.01 -3.34 -5.05
N GLY A 143 -9.80 -2.08 -5.45
CA GLY A 143 -10.23 -1.59 -6.74
C GLY A 143 -9.58 -0.28 -7.16
N ALA A 144 -10.18 0.36 -8.16
CA ALA A 144 -9.63 1.55 -8.79
C ALA A 144 -9.60 2.77 -7.87
N TRP A 145 -8.57 3.60 -8.04
CA TRP A 145 -8.40 4.86 -7.33
C TRP A 145 -7.60 5.86 -8.16
N ASN A 146 -7.67 7.14 -7.76
CA ASN A 146 -6.91 8.22 -8.38
C ASN A 146 -6.41 9.21 -7.31
N LEU A 147 -5.13 9.58 -7.40
CA LEU A 147 -4.48 10.58 -6.59
C LEU A 147 -4.01 11.74 -7.49
N HIS A 148 -4.33 12.96 -7.09
CA HIS A 148 -3.90 14.16 -7.81
C HIS A 148 -3.41 15.22 -6.83
N VAL A 149 -2.15 15.63 -6.98
CA VAL A 149 -1.59 16.73 -6.19
C VAL A 149 -2.21 18.03 -6.68
N GLY A 150 -2.83 18.79 -5.78
CA GLY A 150 -3.28 20.13 -6.09
C GLY A 150 -2.08 21.05 -6.30
N VAL A 151 -2.01 21.72 -7.44
CA VAL A 151 -1.09 22.84 -7.62
C VAL A 151 -1.67 24.06 -6.94
N ASP A 152 -1.00 24.57 -5.91
CA ASP A 152 -1.26 25.91 -5.40
C ASP A 152 -0.93 26.89 -6.54
N ASN A 153 -1.96 27.45 -7.17
CA ASN A 153 -1.82 28.61 -8.04
C ASN A 153 -1.43 29.82 -7.19
N LYS A 154 -0.12 30.00 -6.96
CA LYS A 154 0.44 31.27 -6.49
C LYS A 154 0.61 32.26 -7.63
#